data_AF-A0A7J9QNF9-F1
#
_entry.id   AF-A0A7J9QNF9-F1
#
_cell.length_a   1.000
_cell.length_b   1.000
_cell.length_c   1.000
_cell.angle_alpha   90.00
_cell.angle_beta   90.00
_cell.angle_gamma   90.00
#
_symmetry.space_group_name_H-M   'P 1'
#
loop_
_entity.id
_entity.type
_entity.pdbx_description
1 polymer ?
#
loop_
_entity_poly.entity_id
_entity_poly.type
_entity_poly.pdbx_seq_one_letter_code
_entity_poly.pdbx_strand_id
1 'polypeptide(L)'
;AAIYTGAASIFVAGDPFGLNPVLVEKGVIEAPVASYAYALGNPSDAVPPMGMNSIAHPAINIHGLYTDEVASEMQEQGMIPLWEVIPVVAEMLS
;
A
#
# COMPACT_ATOMS: atom_id res chain seq x y z
N ALA A 1 8.34 -27.97 -8.26
CA ALA A 1 7.24 -27.00 -8.46
C ALA A 1 6.58 -26.77 -7.11
N ALA A 2 6.96 -25.69 -6.42
CA ALA A 2 6.27 -25.29 -5.21
C ALA A 2 4.94 -24.68 -5.63
N ILE A 3 3.86 -25.31 -5.20
CA ILE A 3 2.53 -24.72 -5.19
C ILE A 3 2.65 -23.52 -4.24
N TYR A 4 2.77 -22.31 -4.80
CA TYR A 4 2.63 -21.07 -4.05
C TYR A 4 1.28 -21.15 -3.33
N THR A 5 1.33 -21.32 -2.01
CA THR A 5 0.17 -21.46 -1.16
C THR A 5 -0.60 -20.15 -1.13
N GLY A 6 -1.48 -19.94 -2.11
CA GLY A 6 -2.76 -19.28 -1.98
C GLY A 6 -2.80 -17.87 -1.38
N ALA A 7 -1.96 -16.93 -1.82
CA ALA A 7 -2.28 -15.51 -1.68
C ALA A 7 -3.23 -15.10 -2.81
N ALA A 8 -4.54 -15.12 -2.56
CA ALA A 8 -5.50 -14.45 -3.41
C ALA A 8 -5.50 -12.96 -3.06
N SER A 9 -4.82 -12.15 -3.86
CA SER A 9 -4.85 -10.69 -3.72
C SER A 9 -6.16 -10.17 -4.31
N ILE A 10 -7.14 -9.85 -3.45
CA ILE A 10 -8.38 -9.18 -3.85
C ILE A 10 -8.11 -7.67 -3.89
N PHE A 11 -7.97 -7.12 -5.09
CA PHE A 11 -7.96 -5.67 -5.29
C PHE A 11 -9.41 -5.20 -5.37
N VAL A 12 -9.92 -4.60 -4.28
CA VAL A 12 -11.21 -3.93 -4.37
C VAL A 12 -10.98 -2.58 -5.03
N ALA A 13 -11.36 -2.49 -6.30
CA ALA A 13 -11.47 -1.22 -7.00
C ALA A 13 -12.68 -0.43 -6.46
N GLY A 14 -12.54 0.88 -6.36
CA GLY A 14 -13.53 1.80 -5.85
C GLY A 14 -13.43 2.03 -4.34
N ASP A 15 -14.51 2.51 -3.76
CA ASP A 15 -14.59 2.86 -2.35
C ASP A 15 -15.61 2.01 -1.60
N PRO A 16 -15.35 0.69 -1.45
CA PRO A 16 -16.29 -0.25 -0.83
C PRO A 16 -16.57 0.07 0.65
N PHE A 17 -15.67 0.82 1.30
CA PHE A 17 -15.68 1.11 2.73
C PHE A 17 -15.99 2.58 3.02
N GLY A 18 -16.23 3.42 2.00
CA GLY A 18 -16.51 4.85 2.19
C GLY A 18 -15.30 5.65 2.73
N LEU A 19 -14.08 5.23 2.42
CA LEU A 19 -12.83 5.85 2.90
C LEU A 19 -12.43 7.10 2.11
N ASN A 20 -12.92 7.33 0.89
CA ASN A 20 -12.49 8.48 0.09
C ASN A 20 -12.75 9.82 0.81
N PRO A 21 -13.95 10.09 1.39
CA PRO A 21 -14.19 11.31 2.16
C PRO A 21 -13.23 11.46 3.34
N VAL A 22 -12.94 10.37 4.05
CA VAL A 22 -12.04 10.36 5.20
C VAL A 22 -10.62 10.68 4.75
N LEU A 23 -10.09 9.97 3.75
CA LEU A 23 -8.72 10.16 3.29
C LEU A 23 -8.49 11.55 2.67
N VAL A 24 -9.50 12.13 2.03
CA VAL A 24 -9.46 13.52 1.53
C VAL A 24 -9.45 14.52 2.68
N GLU A 25 -10.38 14.39 3.65
CA GLU A 25 -10.45 15.27 4.82
C GLU A 25 -9.12 15.27 5.60
N LYS A 26 -8.43 14.13 5.62
CA LYS A 26 -7.16 13.92 6.32
C LYS A 26 -5.93 14.29 5.49
N GLY A 27 -6.10 14.74 4.25
CA GLY A 27 -5.00 15.13 3.36
C GLY A 27 -4.11 13.97 2.91
N VAL A 28 -4.56 12.71 3.07
CA VAL A 28 -3.85 11.52 2.59
C VAL A 28 -3.96 11.41 1.05
N ILE A 29 -5.09 11.83 0.49
CA ILE A 29 -5.31 11.97 -0.94
C ILE A 29 -5.93 13.34 -1.23
N GLU A 30 -5.60 13.96 -2.35
CA GLU A 30 -6.13 15.30 -2.71
C GLU A 30 -7.59 15.26 -3.18
N ALA A 31 -8.02 14.13 -3.73
CA ALA A 31 -9.36 13.91 -4.25
C ALA A 31 -9.71 12.41 -4.19
N PRO A 32 -11.01 12.04 -4.26
CA PRO A 32 -11.43 10.65 -4.30
C PRO A 32 -10.73 9.85 -5.40
N VAL A 33 -10.22 8.67 -5.06
CA VAL A 33 -9.52 7.78 -6.00
C VAL A 33 -10.36 6.55 -6.32
N ALA A 34 -10.19 6.04 -7.55
CA ALA A 34 -10.81 4.80 -8.00
C ALA A 34 -10.11 3.54 -7.46
N SER A 35 -8.90 3.67 -6.91
CA SER A 35 -8.18 2.56 -6.29
C SER A 35 -7.15 3.11 -5.30
N TYR A 36 -7.17 2.60 -4.07
CA TYR A 36 -6.20 2.95 -3.05
C TYR A 36 -4.80 2.41 -3.33
N ALA A 37 -4.62 1.50 -4.30
CA ALA A 37 -3.30 1.03 -4.69
C ALA A 37 -2.38 2.16 -5.18
N TYR A 38 -2.95 3.25 -5.70
CA TYR A 38 -2.21 4.43 -6.14
C TYR A 38 -1.90 5.40 -5.00
N ALA A 39 -2.64 5.33 -3.89
CA ALA A 39 -2.50 6.23 -2.74
C ALA A 39 -1.71 5.61 -1.59
N LEU A 40 -2.01 4.35 -1.27
CA LEU A 40 -1.45 3.61 -0.13
C LEU A 40 -0.43 2.56 -0.56
N GLY A 41 -0.32 2.26 -1.85
CA GLY A 41 0.58 1.23 -2.37
C GLY A 41 0.13 -0.20 -2.07
N ASN A 42 0.79 -1.16 -2.70
CA ASN A 42 0.63 -2.58 -2.42
C ASN A 42 1.70 -3.05 -1.40
N PRO A 43 1.40 -4.03 -0.53
CA PRO A 43 2.38 -4.57 0.42
C PRO A 43 3.64 -5.09 -0.26
N SER A 44 4.82 -4.58 0.10
CA SER A 44 6.10 -4.95 -0.53
C SER A 44 6.41 -6.44 -0.47
N ASP A 45 6.08 -7.12 0.62
CA ASP A 45 6.27 -8.57 0.79
C ASP A 45 5.22 -9.42 0.02
N ALA A 46 4.18 -8.79 -0.51
CA ALA A 46 3.15 -9.44 -1.33
C ALA A 46 3.27 -9.11 -2.83
N VAL A 47 4.11 -8.14 -3.22
CA VAL A 47 4.36 -7.80 -4.63
C VAL A 47 5.33 -8.82 -5.24
N PRO A 48 4.91 -9.61 -6.25
CA PRO A 48 5.80 -10.55 -6.91
C PRO A 48 6.89 -9.83 -7.71
N PRO A 49 8.08 -10.44 -7.90
CA PRO A 49 9.08 -9.90 -8.82
C PRO A 49 8.51 -9.70 -10.23
N MET A 50 8.93 -8.62 -10.88
CA MET A 50 8.53 -8.33 -12.26
C MET A 50 9.04 -9.43 -13.21
N GLY A 51 8.15 -9.90 -14.09
CA GLY A 51 8.46 -10.87 -15.13
C GLY A 51 7.81 -10.48 -16.46
N MET A 52 8.00 -11.33 -17.49
CA MET A 52 7.54 -11.08 -18.86
C MET A 52 6.02 -10.81 -18.97
N ASN A 53 5.22 -11.36 -18.06
CA ASN A 53 3.76 -11.24 -18.04
C ASN A 53 3.26 -10.47 -16.80
N SER A 54 4.11 -9.68 -16.15
CA SER A 54 3.72 -8.87 -15.01
C SER A 54 3.22 -7.48 -15.45
N ILE A 55 2.28 -6.93 -14.69
CA ILE A 55 1.88 -5.52 -14.78
C ILE A 55 2.55 -4.79 -13.61
N ALA A 56 3.15 -3.63 -13.87
CA ALA A 56 3.78 -2.85 -12.82
C ALA A 56 2.74 -2.39 -11.79
N HIS A 57 3.07 -2.54 -10.51
CA HIS A 57 2.26 -2.00 -9.43
C HIS A 57 2.41 -0.48 -9.38
N PRO A 58 1.30 0.27 -9.22
CA PRO A 58 1.33 1.72 -9.31
C PRO A 58 2.11 2.39 -8.17
N ALA A 59 2.00 1.84 -6.97
CA ALA A 59 2.81 2.18 -5.81
C ALA A 59 2.99 0.95 -4.93
N ILE A 60 4.01 0.98 -4.08
CA ILE A 60 4.37 -0.09 -3.14
C ILE A 60 4.58 0.55 -1.78
N ASN A 61 4.02 -0.04 -0.73
CA ASN A 61 4.31 0.34 0.65
C ASN A 61 5.23 -0.65 1.33
N ILE A 62 5.92 -0.15 2.35
CA ILE A 62 6.77 -0.97 3.20
C ILE A 62 5.87 -1.79 4.12
N HIS A 63 5.88 -3.11 3.90
CA HIS A 63 5.10 -4.07 4.65
C HIS A 63 5.89 -5.37 4.82
N GLY A 64 6.04 -5.80 6.08
CA GLY A 64 6.81 -6.98 6.45
C GLY A 64 7.49 -6.81 7.82
N LEU A 65 8.22 -7.83 8.23
CA LEU A 65 9.11 -7.77 9.40
C LEU A 65 10.52 -7.41 8.93
N TYR A 66 10.82 -6.11 8.94
CA TYR A 66 12.12 -5.56 8.54
C TYR A 66 12.84 -4.94 9.73
N THR A 67 14.16 -4.87 9.66
CA THR A 67 14.93 -4.02 10.57
C THR A 67 14.79 -2.55 10.14
N ASP A 68 15.10 -1.63 11.03
CA ASP A 68 15.03 -0.19 10.74
C ASP A 68 15.95 0.19 9.57
N GLU A 69 17.10 -0.46 9.43
CA GLU A 69 18.03 -0.24 8.31
C GLU A 69 17.38 -0.64 6.98
N VAL A 70 16.77 -1.83 6.91
CA VAL A 70 16.10 -2.31 5.69
C VAL A 70 14.89 -1.44 5.35
N ALA A 71 14.10 -1.04 6.33
CA ALA A 71 12.97 -0.13 6.11
C ALA A 71 13.44 1.23 5.57
N SER A 72 14.55 1.76 6.09
CA SER A 72 15.15 3.02 5.61
C SER A 72 15.62 2.91 4.16
N GLU A 73 16.30 1.82 3.79
CA GLU A 73 16.70 1.56 2.40
C GLU A 73 15.49 1.46 1.46
N MET A 74 14.40 0.82 1.90
CA MET A 74 13.17 0.71 1.11
C MET A 74 12.48 2.07 0.92
N GLN A 75 12.50 2.92 1.95
CA GLN A 75 11.99 4.29 1.86
C GLN A 75 12.82 5.14 0.89
N GLU A 76 14.15 5.00 0.89
CA GLU A 76 15.05 5.64 -0.09
C GLU A 76 14.78 5.15 -1.52
N GLN A 77 14.32 3.92 -1.70
CA GLN A 77 13.88 3.36 -2.99
C GLN A 77 12.49 3.86 -3.42
N GLY A 78 11.85 4.73 -2.62
CA GLY A 78 10.56 5.35 -2.93
C GLY A 78 9.35 4.52 -2.50
N MET A 79 9.52 3.50 -1.66
CA MET A 79 8.39 2.79 -1.07
C MET A 79 7.72 3.65 0.00
N ILE A 80 6.39 3.52 0.11
CA ILE A 80 5.59 4.33 1.02
C ILE A 80 5.70 3.78 2.45
N PRO A 81 6.18 4.56 3.43
CA PRO A 81 6.13 4.19 4.85
C PRO A 81 4.69 4.36 5.36
N LEU A 82 3.89 3.30 5.35
CA LEU A 82 2.48 3.40 5.76
C LEU A 82 2.30 3.91 7.20
N TRP A 83 3.25 3.66 8.09
CA TRP A 83 3.24 4.19 9.45
C TRP A 83 3.55 5.69 9.54
N GLU A 84 3.87 6.39 8.45
CA GLU A 84 3.88 7.86 8.42
C GLU A 84 2.59 8.40 7.81
N VAL A 85 1.94 7.61 6.95
CA VAL A 85 0.67 7.93 6.30
C VAL A 85 -0.54 7.67 7.23
N ILE A 86 -0.50 6.58 8.01
CA ILE A 86 -1.59 6.10 8.87
C ILE A 86 -1.68 6.78 10.26
N PRO A 87 -0.65 7.32 10.91
CA PRO A 87 -0.82 8.01 12.20
C PRO A 87 -1.83 9.16 12.12
N VAL A 88 -1.88 9.85 10.98
CA VAL A 88 -2.92 10.82 10.65
C VAL A 88 -4.33 10.23 10.75
N VAL A 89 -4.51 8.93 10.44
CA VAL A 89 -5.77 8.18 10.50
C VAL A 89 -6.02 7.58 11.89
N ALA A 90 -4.97 7.12 12.60
CA ALA A 90 -5.10 6.45 13.90
C ALA A 90 -5.38 7.42 15.06
N GLU A 91 -4.82 8.64 15.05
CA GLU A 91 -5.11 9.69 16.05
C GLU A 91 -6.53 10.26 15.94
N MET A 92 -7.29 9.90 14.89
CA MET A 92 -8.61 10.45 14.57
C MET A 92 -9.79 9.58 15.04
N LEU A 93 -9.52 8.43 15.67
CA LEU A 93 -10.53 7.50 16.20
C LEU A 93 -10.58 7.46 17.74
N SER A 94 -9.73 8.26 18.40
CA SER A 94 -9.71 8.51 19.85
C SER A 94 -10.42 9.81 20.19
#